data_AF-A0A2W5YQQ0-F1
#
_entry.id   AF-A0A2W5YQQ0-F1
#
_cell.length_a   1.000
_cell.length_b   1.000
_cell.length_c   1.000
_cell.angle_alpha   90.00
_cell.angle_beta   90.00
_cell.angle_gamma   90.00
#
_symmetry.space_group_name_H-M   'P 1'
#
loop_
_entity.id
_entity.type
_entity.pdbx_description
1 polymer ?
#
loop_
_entity_poly.entity_id
_entity_poly.type
_entity_poly.pdbx_seq_one_letter_code
_entity_poly.pdbx_strand_id
1 'polypeptide(L)'
;MAVIGVIGIVAALLRRAPVDTYPAETNSSAQSAAPPPTAAQPQQQLPSERKASLQAIMREPAIKRQQKAELERTAREEQRLAEALSRYRCYYVHNGEKLGPVSLWKVREMIEADLFDPDVQIILEGSDYWFTYAEQELRIAPPAAGDARALHAAAKLQCEYIEQGEVRGPVPLLVIFHKIRLGELPADVQVRAQGTQEWRRACDV
;
A
#
# COMPACT_ATOMS: atom_id res chain seq x y z
N MET A 1 -19.31 17.08 -2.27
CA MET A 1 -19.29 15.63 -2.52
C MET A 1 -18.02 15.10 -1.87
N ALA A 2 -18.10 14.56 -0.66
CA ALA A 2 -16.95 14.09 0.09
C ALA A 2 -16.67 12.63 -0.28
N VAL A 3 -15.57 12.38 -0.98
CA VAL A 3 -15.09 11.02 -1.28
C VAL A 3 -14.17 10.61 -0.13
N ILE A 4 -14.70 9.78 0.76
CA ILE A 4 -13.91 9.08 1.78
C ILE A 4 -13.23 7.91 1.04
N GLY A 5 -12.01 8.16 0.57
CA GLY A 5 -11.18 7.16 -0.11
C GLY A 5 -10.75 6.07 0.87
N VAL A 6 -11.03 4.83 0.49
CA VAL A 6 -10.65 3.60 1.19
C VAL A 6 -9.13 3.45 1.11
N ILE A 7 -8.40 3.99 2.09
CA ILE A 7 -6.98 3.69 2.28
C ILE A 7 -6.92 2.43 3.14
N GLY A 8 -6.84 1.30 2.46
CA GLY A 8 -6.69 -0.01 3.07
C GLY A 8 -5.64 -0.83 2.32
N ILE A 9 -4.61 -1.23 3.06
CA ILE A 9 -3.78 -2.42 2.84
C ILE A 9 -2.55 -2.24 1.93
N VAL A 10 -1.45 -1.77 2.53
CA VAL A 10 -0.11 -2.38 2.31
C VAL A 10 0.64 -2.48 3.64
N ALA A 11 0.24 -3.44 4.48
CA ALA A 11 0.96 -3.80 5.70
C ALA A 11 0.93 -5.31 5.98
N ALA A 12 0.89 -6.14 4.93
CA ALA A 12 0.77 -7.59 5.06
C ALA A 12 1.87 -8.37 4.32
N LEU A 13 3.15 -8.01 4.50
CA LEU A 13 4.26 -8.77 3.90
C LEU A 13 5.53 -8.92 4.75
N LEU A 14 5.45 -8.85 6.09
CA LEU A 14 6.59 -9.20 6.96
C LEU A 14 6.15 -9.87 8.27
N ARG A 15 5.71 -11.13 8.21
CA ARG A 15 5.79 -12.05 9.37
C ARG A 15 6.01 -13.49 8.91
N ARG A 16 7.26 -13.95 9.01
CA ARG A 16 7.58 -15.37 9.18
C ARG A 16 8.42 -15.48 10.45
N ALA A 17 7.79 -15.94 11.53
CA ALA A 17 8.48 -16.27 12.78
C ALA A 17 9.06 -17.69 12.67
N PRO A 18 10.27 -17.96 13.19
CA PRO A 18 10.68 -19.31 13.48
C PRO A 18 9.96 -19.82 14.74
N VAL A 19 9.37 -21.01 14.59
CA VAL A 19 8.86 -21.85 15.68
C VAL A 19 10.08 -22.50 16.33
N ASP A 20 10.34 -22.17 17.59
CA ASP A 20 11.22 -22.97 18.43
C ASP A 20 10.44 -23.61 19.57
N THR A 21 10.75 -24.87 19.74
CA THR A 21 10.02 -25.91 20.44
C THR A 21 10.37 -25.90 21.93
N TYR A 22 9.36 -26.11 22.77
CA TYR A 22 9.43 -26.44 24.21
C TYR A 22 10.37 -27.64 24.48
N PRO A 23 11.01 -27.77 25.66
CA PRO A 23 10.29 -28.27 26.85
C PRO A 23 10.81 -27.74 28.20
N ALA A 24 9.96 -27.81 29.23
CA ALA A 24 10.20 -28.56 30.47
C ALA A 24 9.24 -28.12 31.58
N GLU A 25 8.61 -29.14 32.16
CA GLU A 25 7.81 -29.12 33.38
C GLU A 25 8.65 -28.72 34.60
N THR A 26 8.01 -28.12 35.61
CA THR A 26 8.22 -28.53 37.00
C THR A 26 7.06 -28.10 37.89
N ASN A 27 6.52 -29.10 38.59
CA ASN A 27 5.49 -29.03 39.60
C ASN A 27 5.82 -28.04 40.73
N SER A 28 4.80 -27.34 41.24
CA SER A 28 4.82 -26.87 42.62
C SER A 28 3.42 -26.91 43.22
N SER A 29 3.23 -27.88 44.10
CA SER A 29 2.05 -28.07 44.93
C SER A 29 2.02 -27.02 46.04
N ALA A 30 0.90 -26.31 46.17
CA ALA A 30 0.56 -25.59 47.39
C ALA A 30 -0.88 -25.95 47.80
N GLN A 31 -0.98 -26.81 48.81
CA GLN A 31 -2.19 -27.00 49.61
C GLN A 31 -2.55 -25.65 50.26
N SER A 32 -3.77 -25.18 50.03
CA SER A 32 -4.36 -24.12 50.85
C SER A 32 -5.84 -24.35 51.07
N ALA A 33 -6.25 -23.99 52.27
CA ALA A 33 -7.45 -24.41 52.98
C ALA A 33 -8.77 -24.13 52.25
N ALA A 34 -9.74 -25.00 52.54
CA ALA A 34 -11.13 -24.87 52.11
C ALA A 34 -11.77 -23.58 52.66
N PRO A 35 -12.36 -22.72 51.81
CA PRO A 35 -13.21 -21.63 52.26
C PRO A 35 -14.64 -22.14 52.61
N PRO A 36 -15.38 -21.42 53.48
CA PRO A 36 -16.71 -21.81 53.94
C PRO A 36 -17.77 -21.72 52.81
N PRO A 37 -18.89 -22.46 52.93
CA PRO A 37 -19.97 -22.45 51.94
C PRO A 37 -20.67 -21.08 51.95
N THR A 38 -20.31 -20.24 50.98
CA THR A 38 -21.00 -18.98 50.71
C THR A 38 -22.29 -19.30 49.98
N ALA A 39 -23.42 -18.90 50.56
CA ALA A 39 -24.74 -19.05 49.98
C ALA A 39 -24.77 -18.62 48.51
N ALA A 40 -25.31 -19.49 47.66
CA ALA A 40 -25.44 -19.29 46.23
C ALA A 40 -26.27 -18.03 45.92
N GLN A 41 -25.58 -16.91 45.66
CA GLN A 41 -26.20 -15.76 45.02
C GLN A 41 -26.50 -16.15 43.56
N PRO A 42 -27.73 -15.88 43.06
CA PRO A 42 -28.03 -16.07 41.66
C PRO A 42 -27.14 -15.14 40.84
N GLN A 43 -26.14 -15.71 40.17
CA GLN A 43 -25.33 -15.02 39.19
C GLN A 43 -26.26 -14.59 38.05
N GLN A 44 -26.73 -13.34 38.11
CA GLN A 44 -27.36 -12.67 36.98
C GLN A 44 -26.32 -12.59 35.86
N GLN A 45 -26.32 -13.61 34.99
CA GLN A 45 -25.58 -13.61 33.75
C GLN A 45 -26.10 -12.46 32.90
N LEU A 46 -25.32 -11.39 32.80
CA LEU A 46 -25.55 -10.32 31.84
C LEU A 46 -25.79 -10.94 30.45
N PRO A 47 -26.88 -10.58 29.74
CA PRO A 47 -27.19 -11.09 28.41
C PRO A 47 -25.98 -10.96 27.49
N SER A 48 -25.70 -11.98 26.68
CA SER A 48 -24.56 -12.04 25.75
C SER A 48 -24.45 -10.80 24.85
N GLU A 49 -25.58 -10.22 24.47
CA GLU A 49 -25.69 -8.98 23.69
C GLU A 49 -25.06 -7.77 24.40
N ARG A 50 -25.27 -7.63 25.72
CA ARG A 50 -24.67 -6.52 26.49
C ARG A 50 -23.15 -6.65 26.54
N LYS A 51 -22.62 -7.87 26.69
CA LYS A 51 -21.16 -8.13 26.67
C LYS A 51 -20.55 -7.82 25.31
N ALA A 52 -21.21 -8.17 24.21
CA ALA A 52 -20.76 -7.83 22.86
C ALA A 52 -20.76 -6.31 22.61
N SER A 53 -21.80 -5.60 23.05
CA SER A 53 -21.87 -4.13 22.91
C SER A 53 -20.74 -3.42 23.65
N LEU A 54 -20.42 -3.87 24.87
CA LEU A 54 -19.36 -3.28 25.70
C LEU A 54 -17.98 -3.54 25.10
N GLN A 55 -17.75 -4.75 24.54
CA GLN A 55 -16.53 -5.05 23.80
C GLN A 55 -16.39 -4.24 22.51
N ALA A 56 -17.49 -3.99 21.77
CA ALA A 56 -17.46 -3.16 20.57
C ALA A 56 -17.06 -1.70 20.89
N ILE A 57 -17.64 -1.13 21.96
CA ILE A 57 -17.33 0.22 22.44
C ILE A 57 -15.85 0.32 22.86
N MET A 58 -15.28 -0.73 23.46
CA MET A 58 -13.86 -0.76 23.84
C MET A 58 -12.91 -0.89 22.64
N ARG A 59 -13.33 -1.49 21.53
CA ARG A 59 -12.51 -1.67 20.31
C ARG A 59 -12.52 -0.45 19.40
N GLU A 60 -13.60 0.32 19.39
CA GLU A 60 -13.74 1.53 18.59
C GLU A 60 -12.57 2.54 18.74
N PRO A 61 -12.08 2.89 19.95
CA PRO A 61 -10.95 3.80 20.07
C PRO A 61 -9.64 3.20 19.56
N ALA A 62 -9.46 1.88 19.62
CA ALA A 62 -8.27 1.22 19.08
C ALA A 62 -8.26 1.28 17.54
N ILE A 63 -9.41 1.01 16.90
CA ILE A 63 -9.57 1.11 15.45
C ILE A 63 -9.33 2.55 14.99
N LYS A 64 -9.93 3.54 15.65
CA LYS A 64 -9.72 4.96 15.32
C LYS A 64 -8.26 5.38 15.45
N ARG A 65 -7.55 4.91 16.48
CA ARG A 65 -6.11 5.18 16.64
C ARG A 65 -5.27 4.54 15.55
N GLN A 66 -5.61 3.31 15.13
CA GLN A 66 -4.93 2.63 14.02
C GLN A 66 -5.14 3.39 12.71
N GLN A 67 -6.39 3.71 12.36
CA GLN A 67 -6.72 4.49 11.16
C GLN A 67 -6.00 5.85 11.15
N LYS A 68 -5.98 6.56 12.29
CA LYS A 68 -5.26 7.82 12.41
C LYS A 68 -3.75 7.65 12.21
N ALA A 69 -3.15 6.62 12.80
CA ALA A 69 -1.72 6.34 12.64
C ALA A 69 -1.36 5.99 11.20
N GLU A 70 -2.23 5.28 10.49
CA GLU A 70 -2.08 4.96 9.06
C GLU A 70 -2.16 6.23 8.20
N LEU A 71 -3.18 7.08 8.41
CA LEU A 71 -3.30 8.35 7.71
C LEU A 71 -2.10 9.27 7.94
N GLU A 72 -1.62 9.39 9.19
CA GLU A 72 -0.44 10.17 9.51
C GLU A 72 0.83 9.62 8.85
N ARG A 73 0.95 8.29 8.73
CA ARG A 73 2.06 7.64 8.04
C ARG A 73 2.01 7.97 6.54
N THR A 74 0.85 7.82 5.90
CA THR A 74 0.68 8.14 4.48
C THR A 74 0.98 9.60 4.20
N ALA A 75 0.47 10.53 5.02
CA ALA A 75 0.73 11.96 4.86
C ALA A 75 2.23 12.30 4.97
N ARG A 76 2.97 11.64 5.87
CA ARG A 76 4.43 11.82 5.98
C ARG A 76 5.18 11.25 4.77
N GLU A 77 4.76 10.08 4.29
CA GLU A 77 5.36 9.46 3.11
C GLU A 77 5.14 10.33 1.87
N GLU A 78 3.94 10.92 1.73
CA GLU A 78 3.60 11.85 0.67
C GLU A 78 4.41 13.16 0.76
N GLN A 79 4.49 13.76 1.95
CA GLN A 79 5.30 14.95 2.17
C GLN A 79 6.78 14.69 1.83
N ARG A 80 7.32 13.54 2.24
CA ARG A 80 8.70 13.12 1.88
C ARG A 80 8.87 13.06 0.37
N LEU A 81 7.89 12.51 -0.34
CA LEU A 81 7.94 12.38 -1.80
C LEU A 81 7.82 13.74 -2.48
N ALA A 82 6.94 14.61 -1.99
CA ALA A 82 6.81 15.99 -2.45
C ALA A 82 8.11 16.78 -2.32
N GLU A 83 8.75 16.72 -1.15
CA GLU A 83 10.03 17.39 -0.92
C GLU A 83 11.15 16.82 -1.80
N ALA A 84 11.17 15.51 -2.03
CA ALA A 84 12.18 14.87 -2.88
C ALA A 84 12.01 15.27 -4.35
N LEU A 85 10.80 15.10 -4.91
CA LEU A 85 10.54 15.36 -6.33
C LEU A 85 10.56 16.86 -6.66
N SER A 86 10.21 17.74 -5.72
CA SER A 86 10.22 19.19 -5.95
C SER A 86 11.62 19.76 -6.20
N ARG A 87 12.69 19.04 -5.82
CA ARG A 87 14.08 19.44 -6.07
C ARG A 87 14.52 19.25 -7.52
N TYR A 88 13.82 18.42 -8.27
CA TYR A 88 14.18 18.09 -9.64
C TYR A 88 13.28 18.85 -10.61
N ARG A 89 13.90 19.60 -11.51
CA ARG A 89 13.22 20.25 -12.63
C ARG A 89 13.32 19.38 -13.87
N CYS A 90 12.25 19.32 -14.64
CA CYS A 90 12.17 18.50 -15.85
C CYS A 90 11.38 19.19 -16.95
N TYR A 91 11.60 18.69 -18.16
CA TYR A 91 10.73 18.92 -19.31
C TYR A 91 9.97 17.63 -19.59
N TYR A 92 8.77 17.74 -20.17
CA TYR A 92 7.95 16.58 -20.54
C TYR A 92 7.43 16.74 -21.98
N VAL A 93 7.06 15.63 -22.61
CA VAL A 93 6.45 15.63 -23.95
C VAL A 93 4.94 15.51 -23.83
N HIS A 94 4.20 16.44 -24.43
CA HIS A 94 2.76 16.36 -24.56
C HIS A 94 2.35 16.78 -25.98
N ASN A 95 1.53 15.97 -26.67
CA ASN A 95 1.14 16.20 -28.07
C ASN A 95 2.31 16.44 -29.04
N GLY A 96 3.45 15.78 -28.80
CA GLY A 96 4.67 15.93 -29.61
C GLY A 96 5.50 17.18 -29.28
N GLU A 97 5.05 18.03 -28.37
CA GLU A 97 5.76 19.24 -27.96
C GLU A 97 6.49 19.04 -26.63
N LYS A 98 7.70 19.59 -26.53
CA LYS A 98 8.48 19.62 -25.29
C LYS A 98 8.08 20.84 -24.46
N LEU A 99 7.51 20.62 -23.28
CA LEU A 99 7.06 21.65 -22.35
C LEU A 99 7.92 21.65 -21.07
N GLY A 100 8.11 22.82 -20.45
CA GLY A 100 8.89 22.97 -19.20
C GLY A 100 9.81 24.20 -19.18
N PRO A 101 10.67 24.35 -18.14
CA PRO A 101 10.90 23.39 -17.06
C PRO A 101 9.90 23.54 -15.90
N VAL A 102 9.35 22.42 -15.43
CA VAL A 102 8.49 22.30 -14.24
C VAL A 102 9.14 21.41 -13.20
N SER A 103 8.67 21.40 -11.94
CA SER A 103 9.14 20.41 -10.98
C SER A 103 8.61 19.01 -11.30
N LEU A 104 9.35 17.97 -10.95
CA LEU A 104 8.89 16.60 -11.14
C LEU A 104 7.65 16.29 -10.29
N TRP A 105 7.54 16.93 -9.12
CA TRP A 105 6.30 16.91 -8.33
C TRP A 105 5.11 17.47 -9.10
N LYS A 106 5.30 18.55 -9.88
CA LYS A 106 4.20 19.11 -10.69
C LYS A 106 3.72 18.13 -11.76
N VAL A 107 4.61 17.32 -12.33
CA VAL A 107 4.24 16.25 -13.26
C VAL A 107 3.39 15.19 -12.57
N ARG A 108 3.75 14.82 -11.33
CA ARG A 108 2.92 13.93 -10.51
C ARG A 108 1.51 14.48 -10.29
N GLU A 109 1.38 15.75 -9.91
CA GLU A 109 0.07 16.39 -9.73
C GLU A 109 -0.77 16.37 -11.02
N MET A 110 -0.14 16.48 -12.19
CA MET A 110 -0.84 16.39 -13.47
C MET A 110 -1.29 14.96 -13.78
N ILE A 111 -0.53 13.95 -13.37
CA ILE A 111 -0.93 12.54 -13.47
C ILE A 111 -2.10 12.25 -12.53
N GLU A 112 -2.01 12.69 -11.27
CA GLU A 112 -3.09 12.53 -10.27
C GLU A 112 -4.37 13.30 -10.64
N ALA A 113 -4.26 14.30 -11.52
CA ALA A 113 -5.39 15.03 -12.09
C ALA A 113 -5.91 14.41 -13.41
N ASP A 114 -5.48 13.19 -13.76
CA ASP A 114 -5.80 12.47 -15.00
C ASP A 114 -5.46 13.26 -16.28
N LEU A 115 -4.51 14.19 -16.22
CA LEU A 115 -4.06 14.96 -17.39
C LEU A 115 -3.00 14.20 -18.19
N PHE A 116 -2.17 13.40 -17.52
CA PHE A 116 -1.11 12.59 -18.11
C PHE A 116 -1.15 11.16 -17.59
N ASP A 117 -0.76 10.23 -18.44
CA ASP A 117 -0.44 8.87 -18.02
C ASP A 117 0.94 8.81 -17.35
N PRO A 118 1.18 7.87 -16.41
CA PRO A 118 2.48 7.69 -15.77
C PRO A 118 3.64 7.32 -16.71
N ASP A 119 3.35 6.97 -17.96
CA ASP A 119 4.32 6.66 -19.03
C ASP A 119 4.78 7.91 -19.81
N VAL A 120 4.27 9.09 -19.46
CA VAL A 120 4.69 10.37 -20.06
C VAL A 120 6.21 10.50 -20.05
N GLN A 121 6.77 10.83 -21.22
CA GLN A 121 8.20 10.97 -21.40
C GLN A 121 8.68 12.28 -20.79
N ILE A 122 9.68 12.18 -19.92
CA ILE A 122 10.29 13.31 -19.23
C ILE A 122 11.82 13.27 -19.33
N ILE A 123 12.43 14.44 -19.26
CA ILE A 123 13.88 14.63 -19.21
C ILE A 123 14.21 15.62 -18.10
N LEU A 124 15.11 15.23 -17.18
CA LEU A 124 15.56 16.14 -16.13
C LEU A 124 16.39 17.28 -16.72
N GLU A 125 16.32 18.46 -16.10
CA GLU A 125 17.17 19.60 -16.44
C GLU A 125 18.65 19.21 -16.28
N GLY A 126 19.42 19.32 -17.37
CA GLY A 126 20.83 18.92 -17.42
C GLY A 126 21.09 17.44 -17.73
N SER A 127 20.05 16.65 -18.02
CA SER A 127 20.19 15.27 -18.51
C SER A 127 20.02 15.20 -20.03
N ASP A 128 20.60 14.17 -20.65
CA ASP A 128 20.47 13.85 -22.08
C ASP A 128 19.51 12.68 -22.36
N TYR A 129 18.94 12.09 -21.30
CA TYR A 129 18.15 10.86 -21.41
C TYR A 129 16.69 11.10 -21.05
N TRP A 130 15.81 10.62 -21.93
CA TRP A 130 14.38 10.57 -21.69
C TRP A 130 14.02 9.29 -20.93
N PHE A 131 13.18 9.43 -19.92
CA PHE A 131 12.58 8.34 -19.14
C PHE A 131 11.09 8.60 -18.99
N THR A 132 10.32 7.54 -18.71
CA THR A 132 8.94 7.74 -18.25
C THR A 132 8.93 8.42 -16.87
N TYR A 133 7.84 9.12 -16.54
CA TYR A 133 7.66 9.67 -15.20
C TYR A 133 7.81 8.59 -14.12
N ALA A 134 7.17 7.43 -14.31
CA ALA A 134 7.24 6.32 -13.35
C ALA A 134 8.68 5.83 -13.09
N GLU A 135 9.49 5.69 -14.13
CA GLU A 135 10.91 5.31 -13.99
C GLU A 135 11.71 6.38 -13.24
N GLN A 136 11.45 7.66 -13.52
CA GLN A 136 12.22 8.74 -12.92
C GLN A 136 11.87 8.95 -11.44
N GLU A 137 10.58 8.87 -11.09
CA GLU A 137 10.12 8.89 -9.70
C GLU A 137 10.82 7.79 -8.90
N LEU A 138 10.86 6.58 -9.45
CA LEU A 138 11.48 5.43 -8.81
C LEU A 138 12.99 5.64 -8.55
N ARG A 139 13.70 6.23 -9.52
CA ARG A 139 15.15 6.49 -9.40
C ARG A 139 15.45 7.54 -8.33
N ILE A 140 14.58 8.52 -8.16
CA ILE A 140 14.77 9.62 -7.21
C ILE A 140 14.29 9.25 -5.80
N ALA A 141 13.12 8.63 -5.71
CA ALA A 141 12.42 8.36 -4.47
C ALA A 141 11.97 6.89 -4.40
N PRO A 142 12.91 5.93 -4.33
CA PRO A 142 12.55 4.52 -4.23
C PRO A 142 11.73 4.26 -2.94
N PRO A 143 10.79 3.31 -2.98
CA PRO A 143 10.05 2.90 -1.79
C PRO A 143 11.02 2.29 -0.77
N ALA A 144 10.84 2.65 0.51
CA ALA A 144 11.76 2.27 1.59
C ALA A 144 11.91 0.74 1.79
N ALA A 145 10.96 -0.05 1.27
CA ALA A 145 10.92 -1.51 1.41
C ALA A 145 11.13 -2.28 0.09
N GLY A 146 11.49 -1.60 -1.01
CA GLY A 146 11.58 -2.23 -2.34
C GLY A 146 13.00 -2.50 -2.82
N ASP A 147 13.21 -3.65 -3.47
CA ASP A 147 14.42 -3.91 -4.25
C ASP A 147 14.39 -3.08 -5.54
N ALA A 148 15.33 -2.14 -5.68
CA ALA A 148 15.46 -1.29 -6.87
C ALA A 148 15.61 -2.12 -8.16
N ARG A 149 16.20 -3.33 -8.09
CA ARG A 149 16.30 -4.23 -9.25
C ARG A 149 14.94 -4.78 -9.67
N ALA A 150 14.13 -5.22 -8.71
CA ALA A 150 12.79 -5.72 -8.98
C ALA A 150 11.91 -4.64 -9.62
N LEU A 151 12.02 -3.40 -9.13
CA LEU A 151 11.26 -2.27 -9.66
C LEU A 151 11.73 -1.86 -11.07
N HIS A 152 13.04 -1.96 -11.35
CA HIS A 152 13.55 -1.76 -12.70
C HIS A 152 13.13 -2.87 -13.67
N ALA A 153 13.03 -4.12 -13.21
CA ALA A 153 12.48 -5.21 -14.00
C ALA A 153 10.98 -4.97 -14.31
N ALA A 154 10.21 -4.53 -13.31
CA ALA A 154 8.80 -4.17 -13.48
C ALA A 154 8.59 -3.00 -14.46
N ALA A 155 9.54 -2.06 -14.55
CA ALA A 155 9.48 -0.98 -15.55
C ALA A 155 9.59 -1.49 -17.00
N LYS A 156 10.21 -2.65 -17.21
CA LYS A 156 10.42 -3.23 -18.55
C LYS A 156 9.40 -4.30 -18.91
N LEU A 157 8.77 -4.90 -17.91
CA LEU A 157 7.79 -5.97 -18.11
C LEU A 157 6.47 -5.38 -18.59
N GLN A 158 6.15 -5.60 -19.86
CA GLN A 158 4.85 -5.21 -20.42
C GLN A 158 3.78 -6.20 -19.99
N CYS A 159 2.69 -5.67 -19.43
CA CYS A 159 1.58 -6.44 -18.88
C CYS A 159 0.25 -5.92 -19.41
N GLU A 160 -0.69 -6.85 -19.58
CA GLU A 160 -2.11 -6.56 -19.67
C GLU A 160 -2.74 -6.74 -18.28
N TYR A 161 -3.82 -6.04 -17.98
CA TYR A 161 -4.51 -6.10 -16.69
C TYR A 161 -6.02 -6.10 -16.87
N ILE A 162 -6.75 -6.60 -15.87
CA ILE A 162 -8.22 -6.60 -15.88
C ILE A 162 -8.74 -5.41 -15.08
N GLU A 163 -9.52 -4.56 -15.74
CA GLU A 163 -10.20 -3.43 -15.12
C GLU A 163 -11.68 -3.49 -15.47
N GLN A 164 -12.55 -3.56 -14.45
CA GLN A 164 -14.01 -3.66 -14.64
C GLN A 164 -14.46 -4.82 -15.56
N GLY A 165 -13.67 -5.91 -15.61
CA GLY A 165 -13.96 -7.08 -16.45
C GLY A 165 -13.41 -6.99 -17.88
N GLU A 166 -12.79 -5.87 -18.26
CA GLU A 166 -12.15 -5.68 -19.55
C GLU A 166 -10.63 -5.83 -19.45
N VAL A 167 -10.01 -6.39 -20.49
CA VAL A 167 -8.55 -6.47 -20.60
C VAL A 167 -8.03 -5.13 -21.14
N ARG A 168 -7.14 -4.50 -20.38
CA ARG A 168 -6.45 -3.25 -20.69
C ARG A 168 -4.95 -3.50 -20.85
N GLY A 169 -4.26 -2.64 -21.60
CA GLY A 169 -2.81 -2.75 -21.88
C GLY A 169 -2.50 -3.00 -23.36
N PRO A 170 -1.23 -3.26 -23.72
CA PRO A 170 -0.10 -3.49 -22.82
C PRO A 170 0.45 -2.20 -22.20
N VAL A 171 0.77 -2.26 -20.91
CA VAL A 171 1.47 -1.19 -20.17
C VAL A 171 2.58 -1.79 -19.30
N PRO A 172 3.63 -1.04 -18.94
CA PRO A 172 4.63 -1.51 -17.99
C PRO A 172 4.01 -1.91 -16.64
N LEU A 173 4.48 -3.00 -16.02
CA LEU A 173 4.03 -3.43 -14.69
C LEU A 173 4.20 -2.32 -13.64
N LEU A 174 5.22 -1.48 -13.80
CA LEU A 174 5.43 -0.32 -12.93
C LEU A 174 4.26 0.69 -12.99
N VAL A 175 3.63 0.88 -14.16
CA VAL A 175 2.44 1.74 -14.31
C VAL A 175 1.26 1.13 -13.55
N ILE A 176 1.08 -0.19 -13.60
CA ILE A 176 0.03 -0.89 -12.84
C ILE A 176 0.26 -0.71 -11.33
N PHE A 177 1.50 -0.84 -10.84
CA PHE A 177 1.82 -0.56 -9.45
C PHE A 177 1.55 0.89 -9.06
N HIS A 178 1.78 1.83 -9.97
CA HIS A 178 1.46 3.23 -9.75
C HIS A 178 -0.06 3.44 -9.56
N LYS A 179 -0.88 2.87 -10.45
CA LYS A 179 -2.35 2.93 -10.34
C LYS A 179 -2.90 2.28 -9.07
N ILE A 180 -2.33 1.13 -8.66
CA ILE A 180 -2.68 0.48 -7.38
C ILE A 180 -2.38 1.41 -6.20
N ARG A 181 -1.22 2.08 -6.24
CA ARG A 181 -0.80 3.02 -5.19
C ARG A 181 -1.71 4.25 -5.11
N LEU A 182 -2.21 4.74 -6.24
CA LEU A 182 -3.18 5.82 -6.31
C LEU A 182 -4.61 5.39 -5.91
N GLY A 183 -4.86 4.08 -5.79
CA GLY A 183 -6.18 3.53 -5.48
C GLY A 183 -7.13 3.44 -6.68
N GLU A 184 -6.63 3.68 -7.89
CA GLU A 184 -7.38 3.50 -9.15
C GLU A 184 -7.62 2.02 -9.45
N LEU A 185 -6.64 1.18 -9.12
CA LEU A 185 -6.73 -0.28 -9.26
C LEU A 185 -6.71 -0.97 -7.88
N PRO A 186 -7.47 -2.07 -7.71
CA PRO A 186 -7.42 -2.82 -6.48
C PRO A 186 -6.08 -3.57 -6.36
N ALA A 187 -5.62 -3.80 -5.13
CA ALA A 187 -4.33 -4.44 -4.86
C ALA A 187 -4.26 -5.92 -5.30
N ASP A 188 -5.40 -6.55 -5.61
CA ASP A 188 -5.51 -7.90 -6.13
C ASP A 188 -5.79 -7.96 -7.65
N VAL A 189 -5.61 -6.83 -8.36
CA VAL A 189 -5.76 -6.77 -9.82
C VAL A 189 -4.98 -7.88 -10.50
N GLN A 190 -5.66 -8.56 -11.43
CA GLN A 190 -5.05 -9.61 -12.23
C GLN A 190 -4.31 -9.01 -13.40
N VAL A 191 -3.07 -9.46 -13.59
CA VAL A 191 -2.18 -9.04 -14.66
C VAL A 191 -1.66 -10.27 -15.40
N ARG A 192 -1.35 -10.08 -16.68
CA ARG A 192 -0.74 -11.08 -17.56
C ARG A 192 0.44 -10.45 -18.27
N ALA A 193 1.63 -11.04 -18.12
CA ALA A 193 2.81 -10.59 -18.84
C ALA A 193 2.67 -10.86 -20.34
N GLN A 194 3.12 -9.93 -21.18
CA GLN A 194 3.06 -10.07 -22.62
C GLN A 194 3.81 -11.33 -23.08
N GLY A 195 3.15 -12.18 -23.86
CA GLY A 195 3.70 -13.45 -24.33
C GLY A 195 3.43 -14.64 -23.40
N THR A 196 2.75 -14.45 -22.27
CA THR A 196 2.27 -15.55 -21.41
C THR A 196 0.74 -15.66 -21.48
N GLN A 197 0.19 -16.81 -21.06
CA GLN A 197 -1.27 -17.01 -20.92
C GLN A 197 -1.74 -16.97 -19.47
N GLU A 198 -0.80 -16.86 -18.52
CA GLU A 198 -1.10 -16.95 -17.09
C GLU A 198 -1.50 -15.59 -16.52
N TRP A 199 -2.67 -15.56 -15.87
CA TRP A 199 -3.10 -14.44 -15.05
C TRP A 199 -2.63 -14.62 -13.62
N ARG A 200 -1.94 -13.61 -13.07
CA ARG A 200 -1.43 -13.58 -11.71
C ARG A 200 -1.83 -12.26 -11.04
N ARG A 201 -1.79 -12.18 -9.71
CA ARG A 201 -1.98 -10.90 -9.04
C ARG A 201 -0.76 -10.02 -9.31
N ALA A 202 -0.96 -8.71 -9.45
CA ALA A 202 0.15 -7.78 -9.73
C ALA A 202 1.33 -7.93 -8.75
N CYS A 203 1.05 -8.21 -7.47
CA CYS A 203 2.08 -8.40 -6.44
C CYS A 203 2.86 -9.72 -6.52
N ASP A 204 2.42 -10.67 -7.37
CA ASP A 204 2.98 -12.02 -7.49
C ASP A 204 3.81 -12.21 -8.78
N VAL A 205 3.97 -11.14 -9.57
CA VAL A 205 4.73 -11.11 -10.82
C VAL A 205 6.13 -10.56 -10.58
#